data_AF-A0AAW5K9D9-F1
#
_entry.id   AF-A0AAW5K9D9-F1
#
_cell.length_a   1.000
_cell.length_b   1.000
_cell.length_c   1.000
_cell.angle_alpha   90.00
_cell.angle_beta   90.00
_cell.angle_gamma   90.00
#
_symmetry.space_group_name_H-M   'P 1'
#
loop_
_entity.id
_entity.type
_entity.pdbx_description
1 polymer ?
#
loop_
_entity_poly.entity_id
_entity_poly.type
_entity_poly.pdbx_seq_one_letter_code
_entity_poly.pdbx_strand_id
1 'polypeptide(L)'
;MKITLKREKVYCGNLVLINAQYPIKCMDNGNLTTVDSYFPNVLLRSEAASALQKILSKIMAGKEIVPVSGYRSMKEQIAIYQNSLRDNGEAFTNQFVALPGHSEHQTGLAIDLGQNQKKIDFIRPNFPYEGICGDFRKVTPDFGFVERYPKEKETITGIAHEPWHFRYVGYPHSRIMVEHSLTLEEYVNFIKSYREDDRLLYSQEQNTAIEVYYVPALKSETTIIIPEQSAYQISGNNVDGFIITIRRKVNGQI
;
A
#
# COMPACT_ATOMS: atom_id res chain seq x y z
N MET A 1 -5.12 -27.24 -0.70
CA MET A 1 -5.88 -26.76 0.47
C MET A 1 -7.07 -25.90 0.05
N LYS A 2 -8.26 -26.18 0.57
CA LYS A 2 -9.49 -25.38 0.34
C LYS A 2 -9.59 -24.27 1.38
N ILE A 3 -9.82 -23.03 0.95
CA ILE A 3 -10.03 -21.87 1.83
C ILE A 3 -11.41 -21.29 1.55
N THR A 4 -12.21 -21.08 2.60
CA THR A 4 -13.51 -20.42 2.50
C THR A 4 -13.44 -19.04 3.13
N LEU A 5 -13.79 -18.00 2.36
CA LEU A 5 -13.74 -16.61 2.77
C LEU A 5 -15.14 -16.02 2.80
N LYS A 6 -15.52 -15.40 3.92
CA LYS A 6 -16.75 -14.59 4.01
C LYS A 6 -16.62 -13.32 3.19
N ARG A 7 -17.72 -12.82 2.65
CA ARG A 7 -17.76 -11.59 1.83
C ARG A 7 -17.15 -10.37 2.54
N GLU A 8 -17.29 -10.24 3.86
CA GLU A 8 -16.70 -9.12 4.62
C GLU A 8 -15.17 -9.03 4.49
N LYS A 9 -14.49 -10.13 4.14
CA LYS A 9 -13.04 -10.15 3.95
C LYS A 9 -12.58 -9.42 2.69
N VAL A 10 -13.48 -9.08 1.77
CA VAL A 10 -13.18 -8.21 0.61
C VAL A 10 -12.63 -6.85 1.06
N TYR A 11 -12.97 -6.41 2.27
CA TYR A 11 -12.56 -5.10 2.78
C TYR A 11 -11.21 -5.11 3.49
N CYS A 12 -10.58 -6.28 3.68
CA CYS A 12 -9.37 -6.45 4.47
C CYS A 12 -8.19 -6.98 3.62
N GLY A 13 -6.99 -6.48 3.88
CA GLY A 13 -5.74 -6.97 3.26
C GLY A 13 -4.87 -5.84 2.71
N ASN A 14 -3.73 -6.19 2.11
CA ASN A 14 -2.72 -5.22 1.70
C ASN A 14 -3.11 -4.43 0.43
N LEU A 15 -4.02 -4.98 -0.38
CA LEU A 15 -4.45 -4.45 -1.68
C LEU A 15 -5.83 -3.78 -1.61
N VAL A 16 -6.27 -3.38 -0.43
CA VAL A 16 -7.52 -2.62 -0.26
C VAL A 16 -7.39 -1.26 -0.94
N LEU A 17 -8.26 -1.00 -1.91
CA LEU A 17 -8.37 0.32 -2.53
C LEU A 17 -9.16 1.22 -1.59
N ILE A 18 -8.48 2.17 -0.95
CA ILE A 18 -9.11 3.23 -0.16
C ILE A 18 -8.95 4.54 -0.91
N ASN A 19 -10.07 5.20 -1.20
CA ASN A 19 -10.12 6.52 -1.82
C ASN A 19 -11.51 7.15 -1.57
N ALA A 20 -11.81 8.28 -2.20
CA ALA A 20 -13.09 8.98 -2.05
C ALA A 20 -14.32 8.09 -2.36
N GLN A 21 -14.19 7.13 -3.28
CA GLN A 21 -15.28 6.21 -3.65
C GLN A 21 -15.38 5.01 -2.71
N TYR A 22 -14.24 4.49 -2.25
CA TYR A 22 -14.15 3.26 -1.48
C TYR A 22 -13.65 3.54 -0.05
N PRO A 23 -14.55 3.74 0.94
CA PRO A 23 -14.15 3.97 2.32
C PRO A 23 -13.59 2.70 2.96
N ILE A 24 -12.93 2.87 4.09
CA ILE A 24 -12.51 1.79 4.97
C ILE A 24 -13.74 1.14 5.59
N LYS A 25 -13.81 -0.18 5.45
CA LYS A 25 -14.85 -1.03 6.05
C LYS A 25 -14.28 -2.14 6.92
N CYS A 26 -12.99 -2.44 6.78
CA CYS A 26 -12.31 -3.39 7.65
C CYS A 26 -11.94 -2.72 8.96
N MET A 27 -12.33 -3.35 10.07
CA MET A 27 -12.02 -2.90 11.43
C MET A 27 -10.69 -3.49 11.94
N ASP A 28 -10.04 -4.35 11.15
CA ASP A 28 -8.79 -5.02 11.52
C ASP A 28 -7.59 -4.27 10.94
N ASN A 29 -6.92 -3.52 11.81
CA ASN A 29 -5.70 -2.79 11.48
C ASN A 29 -4.45 -3.67 11.56
N GLY A 30 -4.59 -4.97 11.85
CA GLY A 30 -3.47 -5.87 12.10
C GLY A 30 -2.64 -5.46 13.32
N ASN A 31 -1.43 -6.00 13.41
CA ASN A 31 -0.48 -5.60 14.43
C ASN A 31 0.24 -4.31 13.99
N LEU A 32 0.17 -3.27 14.81
CA LEU A 32 0.82 -1.99 14.56
C LEU A 32 2.13 -1.90 15.36
N THR A 33 3.21 -1.48 14.70
CA THR A 33 4.53 -1.28 15.31
C THR A 33 5.19 -0.03 14.75
N THR A 34 6.11 0.56 15.51
CA THR A 34 6.97 1.62 14.99
C THR A 34 8.05 1.07 14.06
N VAL A 35 8.44 1.90 13.08
CA VAL A 35 9.56 1.67 12.15
C VAL A 35 10.89 2.04 12.81
N ASP A 36 10.88 3.01 13.71
CA ASP A 36 12.06 3.60 14.32
C ASP A 36 11.74 4.02 15.76
N SER A 37 12.54 3.56 16.73
CA SER A 37 12.36 3.88 18.14
C SER A 37 12.53 5.36 18.46
N TYR A 38 13.16 6.17 17.59
CA TYR A 38 13.17 7.63 17.71
C TYR A 38 11.80 8.26 17.38
N PHE A 39 10.92 7.53 16.70
CA PHE A 39 9.57 7.94 16.31
C PHE A 39 8.53 6.92 16.81
N PRO A 40 8.40 6.73 18.14
CA PRO A 40 7.60 5.65 18.71
C PRO A 40 6.09 5.79 18.42
N ASN A 41 5.64 7.00 18.09
CA ASN A 41 4.24 7.29 17.79
C ASN A 41 3.90 7.13 16.30
N VAL A 42 4.89 6.94 15.43
CA VAL A 42 4.64 6.70 14.00
C VAL A 42 4.59 5.19 13.77
N LEU A 43 3.36 4.68 13.66
CA LEU A 43 3.10 3.24 13.58
C LEU A 43 2.75 2.81 12.15
N LEU A 44 3.08 1.58 11.78
CA LEU A 44 2.61 0.91 10.57
C LEU A 44 2.23 -0.53 10.92
N ARG A 45 1.50 -1.19 10.02
CA ARG A 45 1.36 -2.64 10.08
C ARG A 45 2.75 -3.30 10.07
N SER A 46 2.94 -4.33 10.87
CA SER A 46 4.26 -4.93 11.10
C SER A 46 4.98 -5.35 9.81
N GLU A 47 4.28 -5.86 8.81
CA GLU A 47 4.85 -6.19 7.51
C GLU A 47 5.32 -4.95 6.73
N ALA A 48 4.56 -3.85 6.78
CA ALA A 48 4.92 -2.59 6.14
C ALA A 48 6.09 -1.92 6.88
N ALA A 49 6.09 -1.95 8.22
CA ALA A 49 7.19 -1.45 9.04
C ALA A 49 8.49 -2.22 8.75
N SER A 50 8.43 -3.56 8.71
CA SER A 50 9.58 -4.40 8.41
C SER A 50 10.11 -4.16 6.99
N ALA A 51 9.22 -3.99 6.01
CA ALA A 51 9.60 -3.63 4.65
C ALA A 51 10.31 -2.26 4.60
N LEU A 52 9.76 -1.25 5.28
CA LEU A 52 10.34 0.09 5.32
C LEU A 52 11.73 0.10 5.97
N GLN A 53 11.91 -0.62 7.08
CA GLN A 53 13.23 -0.78 7.71
C GLN A 53 14.26 -1.40 6.76
N LYS A 54 13.85 -2.41 5.98
CA LYS A 54 14.74 -3.05 4.98
C LYS A 54 15.12 -2.08 3.86
N ILE A 55 14.20 -1.24 3.38
CA ILE A 55 14.50 -0.21 2.37
C ILE A 55 15.51 0.80 2.93
N LEU A 56 15.24 1.37 4.11
CA LEU A 56 16.11 2.36 4.74
C LEU A 56 17.52 1.81 5.01
N SER A 57 17.61 0.55 5.44
CA SER A 57 18.89 -0.15 5.59
C SER A 57 19.59 -0.40 4.25
N LYS A 58 18.84 -0.84 3.22
CA LYS A 58 19.36 -1.15 1.89
C LYS A 58 20.00 0.05 1.20
N ILE A 59 19.44 1.25 1.39
CA ILE A 59 19.97 2.49 0.83
C ILE A 59 20.90 3.23 1.80
N MET A 60 21.18 2.65 2.98
CA MET A 60 21.99 3.26 4.04
C MET A 60 21.50 4.67 4.43
N ALA A 61 20.18 4.88 4.51
CA ALA A 61 19.56 6.19 4.73
C ALA A 61 19.96 6.88 6.04
N GLY A 62 20.48 6.13 7.02
CA GLY A 62 20.83 6.66 8.33
C GLY A 62 19.65 7.41 8.97
N LYS A 63 19.83 8.70 9.25
CA LYS A 63 18.78 9.60 9.76
C LYS A 63 18.33 10.62 8.73
N GLU A 64 18.66 10.45 7.44
CA GLU A 64 18.36 11.45 6.40
C GLU A 64 16.90 11.44 5.95
N ILE A 65 16.22 10.29 6.09
CA ILE A 65 14.79 10.14 5.86
C ILE A 65 14.12 9.87 7.21
N VAL A 66 13.07 10.62 7.53
CA VAL A 66 12.31 10.45 8.77
C VAL A 66 10.83 10.16 8.49
N PRO A 67 10.19 9.31 9.31
CA PRO A 67 8.75 9.08 9.22
C PRO A 67 8.00 10.28 9.81
N VAL A 68 7.07 10.84 9.03
CA VAL A 68 6.29 12.03 9.41
C VAL A 68 4.91 11.62 9.92
N SER A 69 4.23 10.73 9.20
CA SER A 69 2.88 10.27 9.56
C SER A 69 2.62 8.86 9.08
N GLY A 70 2.31 7.94 10.00
CA GLY A 70 1.99 6.54 9.72
C GLY A 70 0.51 6.28 9.94
N TYR A 71 0.17 5.30 10.76
CA TYR A 71 -1.20 5.03 11.16
C TYR A 71 -1.85 6.26 11.78
N ARG A 72 -3.05 6.58 11.31
CA ARG A 72 -3.92 7.62 11.86
C ARG A 72 -5.24 6.99 12.26
N SER A 73 -5.67 7.19 13.50
CA SER A 73 -7.04 6.85 13.92
C SER A 73 -8.08 7.71 13.21
N MET A 74 -9.34 7.28 13.23
CA MET A 74 -10.47 8.08 12.72
C MET A 74 -10.51 9.47 13.36
N LYS A 75 -10.27 9.56 14.67
CA LYS A 75 -10.26 10.82 15.42
C LYS A 75 -9.16 11.77 14.94
N GLU A 76 -7.96 11.25 14.71
CA GLU A 76 -6.84 12.04 14.18
C GLU A 76 -7.14 12.53 12.77
N GLN A 77 -7.70 11.67 11.91
CA GLN A 77 -8.08 12.07 10.55
C GLN A 77 -9.13 13.18 10.54
N ILE A 78 -10.15 13.10 11.42
CA ILE A 78 -11.14 14.18 11.60
C ILE A 78 -10.46 15.48 12.01
N ALA A 79 -9.58 15.44 13.00
CA ALA A 79 -8.88 16.62 13.49
C ALA A 79 -8.00 17.26 12.41
N ILE A 80 -7.24 16.46 11.65
CA ILE A 80 -6.39 16.94 10.55
C ILE A 80 -7.24 17.60 9.46
N TYR A 81 -8.34 16.96 9.06
CA TYR A 81 -9.24 17.50 8.04
C TYR A 81 -9.85 18.83 8.48
N GLN A 82 -10.41 18.90 9.69
CA GLN A 82 -11.01 20.12 10.24
C GLN A 82 -9.99 21.25 10.44
N ASN A 83 -8.78 20.92 10.93
CA ASN A 83 -7.72 21.90 11.06
C ASN A 83 -7.29 22.45 9.71
N SER A 84 -7.12 21.59 8.70
CA SER A 84 -6.77 22.06 7.36
C SER A 84 -7.88 22.92 6.74
N LEU A 85 -9.16 22.61 6.96
CA LEU A 85 -10.25 23.45 6.47
C LEU A 85 -10.17 24.86 7.05
N ARG A 86 -9.90 24.96 8.35
CA ARG A 86 -9.77 26.24 9.05
C ARG A 86 -8.53 27.01 8.62
N ASP A 87 -7.40 26.31 8.51
CA ASP A 87 -6.09 26.95 8.38
C ASP A 87 -5.66 27.16 6.91
N ASN A 88 -6.13 26.30 5.99
CA ASN A 88 -5.73 26.30 4.57
C ASN A 88 -6.92 26.46 3.59
N GLY A 89 -8.16 26.30 4.05
CA GLY A 89 -9.36 26.42 3.22
C GLY A 89 -9.74 25.15 2.44
N GLU A 90 -10.99 25.12 1.99
CA GLU A 90 -11.63 23.94 1.37
C GLU A 90 -10.90 23.43 0.12
N ALA A 91 -10.51 24.33 -0.79
CA ALA A 91 -9.85 23.94 -2.04
C ALA A 91 -8.53 23.20 -1.79
N PHE A 92 -7.73 23.66 -0.82
CA PHE A 92 -6.50 22.99 -0.43
C PHE A 92 -6.78 21.67 0.27
N THR A 93 -7.71 21.65 1.23
CA THR A 93 -8.01 20.44 2.00
C THR A 93 -8.50 19.32 1.09
N ASN A 94 -9.37 19.61 0.13
CA ASN A 94 -9.91 18.60 -0.78
C ASN A 94 -8.85 18.04 -1.75
N GLN A 95 -7.71 18.71 -1.93
CA GLN A 95 -6.60 18.24 -2.77
C GLN A 95 -5.61 17.34 -2.03
N PHE A 96 -5.33 17.61 -0.76
CA PHE A 96 -4.21 16.99 0.00
C PHE A 96 -4.64 16.21 1.26
N VAL A 97 -5.91 16.33 1.68
CA VAL A 97 -6.37 15.67 2.91
C VAL A 97 -7.59 14.82 2.60
N ALA A 98 -7.39 13.51 2.55
CA ALA A 98 -8.47 12.56 2.40
C ALA A 98 -9.55 12.73 3.48
N LEU A 99 -10.80 12.52 3.10
CA LEU A 99 -11.93 12.54 4.03
C LEU A 99 -11.73 11.51 5.17
N PRO A 100 -12.24 11.78 6.37
CA PRO A 100 -12.28 10.78 7.44
C PRO A 100 -12.99 9.50 7.00
N GLY A 101 -12.34 8.35 7.17
CA GLY A 101 -12.81 7.05 6.67
C GLY A 101 -12.34 6.72 5.25
N HIS A 102 -11.69 7.64 4.56
CA HIS A 102 -11.17 7.50 3.20
C HIS A 102 -9.65 7.71 3.12
N SER A 103 -8.96 7.79 4.26
CA SER A 103 -7.51 7.96 4.33
C SER A 103 -6.80 6.62 4.44
N GLU A 104 -5.84 6.35 3.57
CA GLU A 104 -5.03 5.12 3.63
C GLU A 104 -4.24 4.98 4.95
N HIS A 105 -3.91 6.08 5.62
CA HIS A 105 -3.24 6.03 6.92
C HIS A 105 -4.04 5.29 7.98
N GLN A 106 -5.37 5.30 7.87
CA GLN A 106 -6.23 4.55 8.80
C GLN A 106 -6.09 3.02 8.63
N THR A 107 -5.42 2.54 7.58
CA THR A 107 -5.11 1.11 7.40
C THR A 107 -3.77 0.69 8.02
N GLY A 108 -2.91 1.66 8.38
CA GLY A 108 -1.52 1.38 8.78
C GLY A 108 -0.62 0.91 7.64
N LEU A 109 -1.06 1.00 6.38
CA LEU A 109 -0.29 0.62 5.19
C LEU A 109 0.31 1.83 4.45
N ALA A 110 -0.02 3.05 4.86
CA ALA A 110 0.50 4.28 4.26
C ALA A 110 1.46 5.00 5.23
N ILE A 111 2.50 5.62 4.66
CA ILE A 111 3.52 6.37 5.38
C ILE A 111 3.86 7.65 4.61
N ASP A 112 3.86 8.76 5.32
CA ASP A 112 4.44 10.02 4.87
C ASP A 112 5.89 10.08 5.34
N LEU A 113 6.81 10.33 4.41
CA LEU A 113 8.24 10.45 4.67
C LEU A 113 8.72 11.86 4.35
N GLY A 114 9.72 12.34 5.09
CA GLY A 114 10.36 13.63 4.82
C GLY A 114 11.88 13.52 4.90
N GLN A 115 12.58 14.43 4.21
CA GLN A 115 13.98 14.69 4.50
C GLN A 115 14.11 15.23 5.92
N ASN A 116 15.14 14.77 6.64
CA ASN A 116 15.40 15.23 7.99
C ASN A 116 15.93 16.67 7.98
N GLN A 117 15.13 17.58 8.51
CA GLN A 117 15.41 18.99 8.57
C GLN A 117 14.81 19.60 9.84
N LYS A 118 15.30 20.78 10.26
CA LYS A 118 14.89 21.44 11.51
C LYS A 118 13.38 21.68 11.62
N LYS A 119 12.70 21.92 10.49
CA LYS A 119 11.25 22.16 10.42
C LYS A 119 10.68 21.37 9.26
N ILE A 120 9.78 20.44 9.55
CA ILE A 120 9.08 19.61 8.56
C ILE A 120 7.62 20.08 8.51
N ASP A 121 7.10 20.32 7.30
CA ASP A 121 5.67 20.52 7.09
C ASP A 121 4.97 19.18 7.27
N PHE A 122 3.97 19.12 8.16
CA PHE A 122 3.28 17.88 8.48
C PHE A 122 2.32 17.42 7.37
N ILE A 123 1.74 18.36 6.60
CA ILE A 123 0.79 18.03 5.52
C ILE A 123 1.55 17.73 4.23
N ARG A 124 2.63 18.48 3.95
CA ARG A 124 3.41 18.36 2.71
C ARG A 124 4.91 18.28 3.00
N PRO A 125 5.38 17.21 3.65
CA PRO A 125 6.80 17.08 3.97
C PRO A 125 7.64 17.05 2.71
N ASN A 126 8.82 17.68 2.76
CA ASN A 126 9.72 17.72 1.63
C ASN A 126 10.34 16.33 1.37
N PHE A 127 10.07 15.76 0.21
CA PHE A 127 10.63 14.47 -0.23
C PHE A 127 10.99 14.51 -1.72
N PRO A 128 12.19 15.01 -2.08
CA PRO A 128 12.57 15.25 -3.48
C PRO A 128 12.74 13.95 -4.28
N TYR A 129 12.85 14.09 -5.60
CA TYR A 129 13.09 12.97 -6.51
C TYR A 129 14.57 12.63 -6.67
N GLU A 130 15.47 13.48 -6.16
CA GLU A 130 16.91 13.31 -6.20
C GLU A 130 17.49 12.86 -4.85
N GLY A 131 18.78 12.50 -4.85
CA GLY A 131 19.52 12.09 -3.67
C GLY A 131 18.95 10.85 -2.99
N ILE A 132 19.05 10.80 -1.66
CA ILE A 132 18.62 9.64 -0.87
C ILE A 132 17.12 9.34 -1.00
N CYS A 133 16.29 10.37 -1.18
CA CYS A 133 14.85 10.22 -1.44
C CYS A 133 14.57 9.64 -2.83
N GLY A 134 15.36 10.04 -3.83
CA GLY A 134 15.37 9.41 -5.15
C GLY A 134 15.75 7.94 -5.10
N ASP A 135 16.81 7.59 -4.35
CA ASP A 135 17.24 6.20 -4.21
C ASP A 135 16.24 5.36 -3.43
N PHE A 136 15.60 5.91 -2.39
CA PHE A 136 14.47 5.31 -1.71
C PHE A 136 13.38 4.92 -2.71
N ARG A 137 12.96 5.86 -3.55
CA ARG A 137 11.88 5.67 -4.53
C ARG A 137 12.20 4.58 -5.56
N LYS A 138 13.46 4.45 -5.98
CA LYS A 138 13.88 3.38 -6.91
C LYS A 138 13.80 1.99 -6.28
N VAL A 139 14.10 1.87 -5.00
CA VAL A 139 14.21 0.59 -4.28
C VAL A 139 12.89 0.17 -3.65
N THR A 140 12.03 1.11 -3.26
CA THR A 140 10.78 0.84 -2.55
C THR A 140 9.85 -0.22 -3.22
N PRO A 141 9.76 -0.32 -4.56
CA PRO A 141 8.92 -1.33 -5.21
C PRO A 141 9.41 -2.76 -5.00
N ASP A 142 10.70 -2.99 -4.77
CA ASP A 142 11.24 -4.31 -4.45
C ASP A 142 10.80 -4.83 -3.07
N PHE A 143 10.34 -3.92 -2.21
CA PHE A 143 9.95 -4.23 -0.84
C PHE A 143 8.45 -4.10 -0.59
N GLY A 144 7.66 -3.79 -1.61
CA GLY A 144 6.20 -3.78 -1.51
C GLY A 144 5.55 -2.40 -1.44
N PHE A 145 6.29 -1.31 -1.59
CA PHE A 145 5.77 0.05 -1.53
C PHE A 145 5.69 0.68 -2.92
N VAL A 146 4.75 1.62 -3.09
CA VAL A 146 4.61 2.47 -4.27
C VAL A 146 4.43 3.93 -3.84
N GLU A 147 4.88 4.88 -4.67
CA GLU A 147 4.42 6.27 -4.56
C GLU A 147 2.94 6.31 -4.95
N ARG A 148 2.08 6.77 -4.04
CA ARG A 148 0.64 6.56 -4.18
C ARG A 148 -0.05 7.54 -5.12
N TYR A 149 0.42 8.78 -5.13
CA TYR A 149 -0.23 9.91 -5.80
C TYR A 149 0.76 10.62 -6.74
N PRO A 150 1.08 10.02 -7.91
CA PRO A 150 1.93 10.66 -8.90
C PRO A 150 1.17 11.76 -9.65
N LYS A 151 1.91 12.77 -10.11
CA LYS A 151 1.36 14.02 -10.68
C LYS A 151 0.46 13.81 -11.90
N GLU A 152 0.79 12.84 -12.75
CA GLU A 152 0.07 12.55 -13.98
C GLU A 152 -1.22 11.74 -13.76
N LYS A 153 -1.53 11.34 -12.51
CA LYS A 153 -2.68 10.49 -12.17
C LYS A 153 -3.68 11.16 -11.23
N GLU A 154 -3.59 12.46 -10.98
CA GLU A 154 -4.50 13.21 -10.10
C GLU A 154 -5.99 13.03 -10.48
N THR A 155 -6.29 12.92 -11.77
CA THR A 155 -7.66 12.69 -12.28
C THR A 155 -8.20 11.30 -11.97
N ILE A 156 -7.32 10.33 -11.72
CA ILE A 156 -7.67 8.94 -11.39
C ILE A 156 -7.74 8.76 -9.88
N THR A 157 -6.74 9.27 -9.15
CA THR A 157 -6.65 9.13 -7.70
C THR A 157 -7.59 10.08 -6.95
N GLY A 158 -7.92 11.23 -7.55
CA GLY A 158 -8.66 12.31 -6.91
C GLY A 158 -7.87 13.08 -5.86
N ILE A 159 -6.55 12.86 -5.77
CA ILE A 159 -5.63 13.49 -4.84
C ILE A 159 -4.49 14.13 -5.63
N ALA A 160 -4.06 15.32 -5.22
CA ALA A 160 -2.96 16.05 -5.86
C ALA A 160 -1.64 15.28 -5.76
N HIS A 161 -0.63 15.72 -6.51
CA HIS A 161 0.72 15.15 -6.44
C HIS A 161 1.31 15.18 -5.02
N GLU A 162 1.64 14.00 -4.46
CA GLU A 162 2.25 13.85 -3.14
C GLU A 162 3.52 12.99 -3.20
N PRO A 163 4.71 13.58 -3.43
CA PRO A 163 5.97 12.82 -3.53
C PRO A 163 6.43 12.19 -2.20
N TRP A 164 5.78 12.50 -1.08
CA TRP A 164 6.10 11.98 0.25
C TRP A 164 5.26 10.78 0.68
N HIS A 165 4.11 10.54 0.04
CA HIS A 165 3.14 9.52 0.47
C HIS A 165 3.41 8.18 -0.22
N PHE A 166 3.80 7.18 0.57
CA PHE A 166 4.05 5.83 0.08
C PHE A 166 3.04 4.83 0.65
N ARG A 167 2.54 3.95 -0.22
CA ARG A 167 1.55 2.92 0.11
C ARG A 167 2.15 1.52 -0.01
N TYR A 168 2.06 0.73 1.07
CA TYR A 168 2.39 -0.68 1.05
C TYR A 168 1.26 -1.49 0.40
N VAL A 169 1.61 -2.20 -0.66
CA VAL A 169 0.76 -3.15 -1.41
C VAL A 169 1.32 -4.57 -1.38
N GLY A 170 2.59 -4.72 -0.96
CA GLY A 170 3.31 -5.98 -0.94
C GLY A 170 3.93 -6.34 -2.29
N TYR A 171 5.01 -7.12 -2.24
CA TYR A 171 5.65 -7.69 -3.44
C TYR A 171 4.88 -8.94 -3.89
N PRO A 172 4.67 -9.18 -5.21
CA PRO A 172 5.23 -8.43 -6.35
C PRO A 172 4.33 -7.29 -6.85
N HIS A 173 3.20 -7.01 -6.19
CA HIS A 173 2.20 -6.04 -6.66
C HIS A 173 2.81 -4.67 -6.93
N SER A 174 3.65 -4.18 -6.02
CA SER A 174 4.38 -2.91 -6.19
C SER A 174 5.26 -2.87 -7.44
N ARG A 175 5.94 -3.97 -7.77
CA ARG A 175 6.75 -4.07 -8.99
C ARG A 175 5.89 -4.05 -10.24
N ILE A 176 4.84 -4.89 -10.27
CA ILE A 176 3.89 -4.92 -11.38
C ILE A 176 3.28 -3.53 -11.61
N MET A 177 2.90 -2.83 -10.53
CA MET A 177 2.37 -1.47 -10.62
C MET A 177 3.38 -0.50 -11.25
N VAL A 178 4.65 -0.53 -10.83
CA VAL A 178 5.68 0.35 -11.38
C VAL A 178 6.00 0.01 -12.85
N GLU A 179 6.17 -1.28 -13.17
CA GLU A 179 6.48 -1.74 -14.53
C GLU A 179 5.37 -1.37 -15.54
N HIS A 180 4.11 -1.39 -15.10
CA HIS A 180 2.96 -1.03 -15.91
C HIS A 180 2.50 0.44 -15.72
N SER A 181 3.20 1.25 -14.92
CA SER A 181 2.82 2.64 -14.62
C SER A 181 1.37 2.79 -14.10
N LEU A 182 0.99 1.92 -13.18
CA LEU A 182 -0.36 1.82 -12.62
C LEU A 182 -0.46 2.49 -11.24
N THR A 183 -1.51 3.26 -11.04
CA THR A 183 -2.05 3.58 -9.70
C THR A 183 -2.69 2.35 -9.07
N LEU A 184 -3.02 2.41 -7.77
CA LEU A 184 -3.74 1.32 -7.11
C LEU A 184 -5.15 1.12 -7.71
N GLU A 185 -5.82 2.21 -8.11
CA GLU A 185 -7.08 2.19 -8.85
C GLU A 185 -6.97 1.36 -10.13
N GLU A 186 -5.95 1.66 -10.94
CA GLU A 186 -5.71 0.96 -12.19
C GLU A 186 -5.27 -0.49 -11.95
N TYR A 187 -4.45 -0.75 -10.93
CA TYR A 187 -4.02 -2.10 -10.57
C TYR A 187 -5.19 -3.01 -10.16
N VAL A 188 -6.11 -2.50 -9.36
CA VAL A 188 -7.30 -3.26 -8.94
C VAL A 188 -8.20 -3.60 -10.13
N ASN A 189 -8.20 -2.80 -11.19
CA ASN A 189 -8.91 -3.13 -12.43
C ASN A 189 -8.09 -4.07 -13.32
N PHE A 190 -6.80 -3.81 -13.50
CA PHE A 190 -5.87 -4.62 -14.28
C PHE A 190 -5.87 -6.08 -13.83
N ILE A 191 -5.80 -6.33 -12.53
CA ILE A 191 -5.69 -7.69 -12.00
C ILE A 191 -6.96 -8.53 -12.19
N LYS A 192 -8.11 -7.89 -12.44
CA LYS A 192 -9.38 -8.60 -12.68
C LYS A 192 -9.39 -9.40 -13.98
N SER A 193 -8.52 -9.06 -14.92
CA SER A 193 -8.34 -9.80 -16.17
C SER A 193 -7.65 -11.15 -15.97
N TYR A 194 -6.97 -11.35 -14.84
CA TYR A 194 -6.26 -12.58 -14.53
C TYR A 194 -7.07 -13.43 -13.57
N ARG A 195 -7.44 -14.64 -14.00
CA ARG A 195 -8.39 -15.52 -13.33
C ARG A 195 -7.68 -16.79 -12.89
N GLU A 196 -8.39 -17.68 -12.19
CA GLU A 196 -7.76 -18.90 -11.66
C GLU A 196 -7.17 -19.80 -12.76
N ASP A 197 -7.80 -19.78 -13.93
CA ASP A 197 -7.45 -20.49 -15.16
C ASP A 197 -6.43 -19.74 -16.05
N ASP A 198 -6.23 -18.44 -15.84
CA ASP A 198 -5.24 -17.61 -16.55
C ASP A 198 -4.58 -16.62 -15.59
N ARG A 199 -3.59 -17.12 -14.85
CA ARG A 199 -2.94 -16.39 -13.76
C ARG A 199 -1.81 -15.52 -14.31
N LEU A 200 -1.67 -14.32 -13.77
CA LEU A 200 -0.49 -13.49 -14.03
C LEU A 200 0.74 -14.19 -13.44
N LEU A 201 1.69 -14.56 -14.29
CA LEU A 201 2.99 -15.08 -13.87
C LEU A 201 3.99 -13.93 -13.75
N TYR A 202 4.59 -13.79 -12.58
CA TYR A 202 5.65 -12.84 -12.31
C TYR A 202 6.89 -13.58 -11.80
N SER A 203 8.03 -13.37 -12.46
CA SER A 203 9.31 -14.00 -12.13
C SER A 203 10.46 -13.03 -12.38
N GLN A 204 11.21 -12.69 -11.33
CA GLN A 204 12.48 -11.93 -11.43
C GLN A 204 13.68 -12.71 -10.90
N GLU A 205 13.47 -13.76 -10.10
CA GLU A 205 14.54 -14.58 -9.54
C GLU A 205 14.55 -15.96 -10.19
N GLN A 206 15.75 -16.52 -10.44
CA GLN A 206 15.93 -17.77 -11.18
C GLN A 206 15.18 -18.99 -10.60
N ASN A 207 14.70 -18.94 -9.34
CA ASN A 207 14.12 -20.08 -8.64
C ASN A 207 12.76 -19.84 -7.94
N THR A 208 12.11 -18.69 -8.15
CA THR A 208 10.79 -18.41 -7.53
C THR A 208 9.79 -17.88 -8.56
N ALA A 209 8.74 -18.65 -8.81
CA ALA A 209 7.60 -18.21 -9.60
C ALA A 209 6.51 -17.65 -8.68
N ILE A 210 5.99 -16.47 -9.01
CA ILE A 210 4.85 -15.87 -8.31
C ILE A 210 3.67 -15.81 -9.27
N GLU A 211 2.55 -16.41 -8.86
CA GLU A 211 1.28 -16.34 -9.60
C GLU A 211 0.35 -15.36 -8.87
N VAL A 212 -0.31 -14.48 -9.62
CA VAL A 212 -1.32 -13.57 -9.09
C VAL A 212 -2.61 -13.71 -9.89
N TYR A 213 -3.75 -13.81 -9.22
CA TYR A 213 -5.05 -13.84 -9.88
C TYR A 213 -6.16 -13.28 -9.00
N TYR A 214 -7.27 -12.91 -9.66
CA TYR A 214 -8.45 -12.34 -9.04
C TYR A 214 -9.59 -13.36 -8.94
N VAL A 215 -10.28 -13.37 -7.81
CA VAL A 215 -11.47 -14.17 -7.53
C VAL A 215 -12.62 -13.25 -7.11
N PRO A 216 -13.80 -13.26 -7.78
CA PRO A 216 -14.89 -12.38 -7.44
C PRO A 216 -15.59 -12.91 -6.18
N ALA A 217 -15.95 -12.01 -5.27
CA ALA A 217 -16.62 -12.44 -4.06
C ALA A 217 -18.08 -12.80 -4.34
N LEU A 218 -18.49 -14.00 -3.92
CA LEU A 218 -19.88 -14.41 -3.90
C LEU A 218 -20.66 -13.63 -2.82
N LYS A 219 -21.99 -13.78 -2.82
CA LYS A 219 -22.87 -13.04 -1.90
C LYS A 219 -22.64 -13.40 -0.42
N SER A 220 -22.27 -14.65 -0.14
CA SER A 220 -22.03 -15.13 1.23
C SER A 220 -20.58 -15.55 1.42
N GLU A 221 -20.18 -16.66 0.81
CA GLU A 221 -18.85 -17.24 0.96
C GLU A 221 -18.23 -17.55 -0.38
N THR A 222 -16.93 -17.30 -0.50
CA THR A 222 -16.12 -17.60 -1.69
C THR A 222 -15.12 -18.67 -1.34
N THR A 223 -15.12 -19.76 -2.10
CA THR A 223 -14.15 -20.84 -1.95
C THR A 223 -13.00 -20.62 -2.93
N ILE A 224 -11.77 -20.79 -2.45
CA ILE A 224 -10.55 -20.73 -3.26
C ILE A 224 -9.73 -22.00 -3.01
N ILE A 225 -9.14 -22.53 -4.07
CA ILE A 225 -8.26 -23.69 -3.99
C ILE A 225 -6.81 -23.20 -4.09
N ILE A 226 -6.06 -23.39 -3.02
CA ILE A 226 -4.63 -23.09 -2.99
C ILE A 226 -3.84 -24.41 -3.16
N PRO A 227 -2.88 -24.48 -4.08
CA PRO A 227 -1.98 -25.62 -4.22
C PRO A 227 -1.28 -25.94 -2.89
N GLU A 228 -1.12 -27.22 -2.59
CA GLU A 228 -0.42 -27.63 -1.37
C GLU A 228 1.05 -27.18 -1.38
N GLN A 229 1.63 -27.03 -0.18
CA GLN A 229 3.04 -26.65 0.01
C GLN A 229 3.45 -25.31 -0.63
N SER A 230 2.50 -24.46 -1.01
CA SER A 230 2.76 -23.12 -1.55
C SER A 230 2.61 -22.07 -0.46
N ALA A 231 3.52 -21.09 -0.42
CA ALA A 231 3.29 -19.89 0.37
C ALA A 231 2.30 -19.00 -0.37
N TYR A 232 1.33 -18.42 0.33
CA TYR A 232 0.29 -17.62 -0.32
C TYR A 232 -0.12 -16.42 0.52
N GLN A 233 -0.71 -15.43 -0.14
CA GLN A 233 -1.35 -14.27 0.46
C GLN A 233 -2.72 -14.06 -0.20
N ILE A 234 -3.68 -13.58 0.59
CA ILE A 234 -5.03 -13.26 0.13
C ILE A 234 -5.32 -11.85 0.61
N SER A 235 -5.72 -10.98 -0.30
CA SER A 235 -6.20 -9.65 0.03
C SER A 235 -7.56 -9.43 -0.61
N GLY A 236 -8.49 -8.84 0.13
CA GLY A 236 -9.59 -8.14 -0.50
C GLY A 236 -9.10 -6.92 -1.29
N ASN A 237 -9.86 -6.50 -2.29
CA ASN A 237 -9.58 -5.27 -3.07
C ASN A 237 -10.38 -4.05 -2.58
N ASN A 238 -11.21 -4.20 -1.54
CA ASN A 238 -12.18 -3.24 -1.00
C ASN A 238 -13.40 -2.93 -1.91
N VAL A 239 -13.52 -3.62 -3.04
CA VAL A 239 -14.56 -3.38 -4.05
C VAL A 239 -15.50 -4.58 -4.15
N ASP A 240 -14.99 -5.70 -4.67
CA ASP A 240 -15.84 -6.78 -5.16
C ASP A 240 -15.22 -8.18 -5.12
N GLY A 241 -13.96 -8.33 -4.68
CA GLY A 241 -13.34 -9.65 -4.64
C GLY A 241 -11.99 -9.71 -3.95
N PHE A 242 -11.28 -10.80 -4.24
CA PHE A 242 -10.03 -11.19 -3.63
C PHE A 242 -8.92 -11.27 -4.68
N ILE A 243 -7.74 -10.81 -4.32
CA ILE A 243 -6.50 -10.96 -5.07
C ILE A 243 -5.67 -11.99 -4.33
N ILE A 244 -5.27 -13.04 -5.05
CA ILE A 244 -4.55 -14.19 -4.54
C ILE A 244 -3.13 -14.17 -5.09
N THR A 245 -2.16 -14.28 -4.20
CA THR A 245 -0.73 -14.32 -4.55
C THR A 245 -0.18 -15.65 -4.08
N ILE A 246 0.37 -16.44 -4.99
CA ILE A 246 0.95 -17.75 -4.69
C ILE A 246 2.43 -17.71 -5.05
N ARG A 247 3.29 -18.14 -4.13
CA ARG A 247 4.74 -18.26 -4.33
C ARG A 247 5.10 -19.73 -4.38
N ARG A 248 5.73 -20.14 -5.47
CA ARG A 248 6.24 -21.51 -5.68
C ARG A 248 7.74 -21.46 -5.87
N LYS A 249 8.44 -22.36 -5.18
CA LYS A 249 9.84 -22.66 -5.52
C LYS A 249 9.83 -23.43 -6.84
N VAL A 250 10.56 -22.92 -7.83
CA VAL A 250 10.84 -23.69 -9.03
C VAL A 250 11.98 -24.63 -8.64
N ASN A 251 11.68 -25.90 -8.44
CA ASN A 251 12.74 -26.90 -8.28
C ASN A 251 13.44 -27.01 -9.63
N GLY A 252 14.66 -26.48 -9.73
CA GLY A 252 15.50 -26.67 -10.91
C GLY A 252 15.73 -28.16 -11.15
N GLN A 253 15.21 -28.68 -12.25
CA GLN A 253 15.85 -29.80 -12.91
C GLN A 253 17.07 -29.23 -13.64
N ILE A 254 18.25 -29.55 -13.13
CA ILE A 254 19.50 -29.53 -13.91
C ILE A 254 19.54 -30.83 -14.70
#